data_AF-A0A9W5TXR3-F1
#
_entry.id   AF-A0A9W5TXR3-F1
#
_cell.length_a   1.000
_cell.length_b   1.000
_cell.length_c   1.000
_cell.angle_alpha   90.00
_cell.angle_beta   90.00
_cell.angle_gamma   90.00
#
_symmetry.space_group_name_H-M   'P 1'
#
loop_
_entity.id
_entity.type
_entity.pdbx_description
1 polymer ?
#
loop_
_entity_poly.entity_id
_entity_poly.type
_entity_poly.pdbx_seq_one_letter_code
_entity_poly.pdbx_strand_id
1 'polypeptide(L)' 'MLYVKTKINDQVEMKVDLYEDEIFSSCPVCGKEYQVDPLEIADIISQGDDFPGTSFYCNGCIKGKVDSNATT' A
#
# COMPACT_ATOMS: atom_id res chain seq x y z
N MET A 1 12.66 -9.55 -5.63
CA MET A 1 13.45 -8.56 -4.84
C MET A 1 12.95 -7.18 -5.22
N LEU A 2 12.26 -6.51 -4.29
CA LEU A 2 11.84 -5.12 -4.44
C LEU A 2 12.88 -4.23 -3.76
N TYR A 3 13.04 -2.99 -4.25
CA TYR A 3 13.94 -2.02 -3.63
C TYR A 3 13.45 -0.60 -3.89
N VAL A 4 13.69 0.29 -2.95
CA VAL A 4 13.56 1.73 -3.16
C VAL A 4 14.87 2.25 -3.70
N LYS A 5 14.79 2.97 -4.83
CA LYS A 5 15.92 3.69 -5.40
C LYS A 5 15.60 5.18 -5.39
N THR A 6 16.38 5.97 -4.67
CA THR A 6 16.14 7.41 -4.52
C THR A 6 17.45 8.19 -4.54
N LYS A 7 17.38 9.46 -4.95
CA LYS A 7 18.50 10.40 -4.89
C LYS A 7 18.32 11.31 -3.68
N ILE A 8 19.34 11.39 -2.83
CA ILE A 8 19.37 12.34 -1.71
C ILE A 8 19.79 13.72 -2.23
N ASN A 9 20.72 13.74 -3.19
CA ASN A 9 21.14 14.93 -3.94
C ASN A 9 21.77 14.48 -5.29
N ASP A 10 22.33 15.42 -6.05
CA ASP A 10 22.94 15.13 -7.37
C ASP A 10 24.14 14.17 -7.31
N GLN A 11 24.72 13.96 -6.12
CA GLN A 11 25.94 13.17 -5.92
C GLN A 11 25.70 11.86 -5.17
N VAL A 12 24.56 11.71 -4.48
CA VAL A 12 24.30 10.56 -3.59
C VAL A 12 22.99 9.87 -3.98
N GLU A 13 23.13 8.61 -4.37
CA GLU A 13 22.03 7.70 -4.67
C GLU A 13 21.95 6.62 -3.59
N MET A 14 20.75 6.37 -3.08
CA MET A 14 20.46 5.34 -2.10
C MET A 14 19.63 4.23 -2.74
N LYS A 15 20.02 2.99 -2.49
CA LYS A 15 19.26 1.79 -2.84
C LYS A 15 19.05 0.98 -1.57
N VAL A 16 17.80 0.72 -1.24
CA VAL A 16 17.40 -0.07 -0.06
C VAL A 16 16.50 -1.20 -0.53
N ASP A 17 16.92 -2.44 -0.27
CA ASP A 17 16.10 -3.60 -0.54
C ASP A 17 14.91 -3.62 0.44
N LEU A 18 13.73 -4.02 -0.05
CA LEU A 18 12.51 -4.10 0.73
C LEU A 18 12.22 -5.55 1.11
N TYR A 19 11.94 -5.76 2.39
CA TYR A 19 11.48 -7.01 2.99
C TYR A 19 10.00 -6.94 3.41
N GLU A 20 9.43 -8.08 3.78
CA GLU A 20 8.00 -8.27 4.06
C GLU A 20 7.47 -7.36 5.18
N ASP A 21 8.33 -6.95 6.11
CA ASP A 21 8.03 -6.11 7.26
C ASP A 21 8.29 -4.62 7.06
N GLU A 22 8.72 -4.22 5.86
CA GLU A 22 9.12 -2.84 5.56
C GLU A 22 8.12 -2.08 4.69
N ILE A 23 7.01 -2.71 4.29
CA ILE A 23 5.99 -2.10 3.43
C ILE A 23 4.80 -1.62 4.26
N PHE A 24 4.60 -0.32 4.28
CA PHE A 24 3.54 0.35 5.02
C PHE A 24 2.66 1.19 4.10
N SER A 25 1.40 1.34 4.48
CA SER A 25 0.47 2.27 3.84
C SER A 25 -0.29 3.07 4.88
N SER A 26 -0.87 4.18 4.44
CA SER A 26 -1.70 5.05 5.27
C SER A 26 -3.12 5.08 4.72
N CYS A 27 -4.10 4.82 5.58
CA CYS A 27 -5.50 4.87 5.16
C CYS A 27 -5.85 6.28 4.65
N PRO A 28 -6.35 6.44 3.41
CA PRO A 28 -6.63 7.76 2.84
C PRO A 28 -7.78 8.51 3.52
N VAL A 29 -8.56 7.82 4.37
CA VAL A 29 -9.71 8.41 5.09
C VAL A 29 -9.31 8.95 6.46
N CYS A 30 -8.58 8.16 7.26
CA CYS A 30 -8.25 8.51 8.65
C CYS A 30 -6.76 8.75 8.90
N GLY A 31 -5.90 8.53 7.91
CA GLY A 31 -4.44 8.66 8.03
C GLY A 31 -3.77 7.58 8.88
N LYS A 32 -4.52 6.57 9.36
CA LYS A 32 -3.93 5.49 10.16
C LYS A 32 -2.92 4.71 9.33
N GLU A 33 -1.68 4.64 9.82
CA GLU A 33 -0.62 3.80 9.28
C GLU A 33 -0.81 2.33 9.71
N TYR A 34 -0.46 1.42 8.81
CA TYR A 34 -0.39 0.00 9.08
C TYR A 34 0.55 -0.67 8.07
N GLN A 35 1.10 -1.81 8.49
CA GLN A 35 1.87 -2.68 7.62
C GLN A 35 0.93 -3.36 6.62
N VAL A 36 1.34 -3.42 5.35
CA VAL A 36 0.59 -4.09 4.30
C VAL A 36 0.97 -5.57 4.28
N ASP A 37 -0.02 -6.45 4.16
CA ASP A 37 0.23 -7.89 4.03
C ASP A 37 0.87 -8.18 2.65
N PRO A 38 2.02 -8.87 2.59
CA PRO A 38 2.65 -9.26 1.33
C PRO A 38 1.73 -10.03 0.38
N LEU A 39 0.77 -10.80 0.90
CA LEU A 39 -0.20 -11.53 0.10
C LEU A 39 -1.18 -10.59 -0.62
N GLU A 40 -1.61 -9.50 0.02
CA GLU A 40 -2.46 -8.49 -0.63
C GLU A 40 -1.73 -7.83 -1.82
N ILE A 41 -0.43 -7.56 -1.67
CA ILE A 41 0.40 -7.01 -2.75
C ILE A 41 0.54 -8.03 -3.89
N ALA A 42 0.82 -9.30 -3.56
CA ALA A 42 0.93 -10.36 -4.54
C ALA A 42 -0.37 -10.54 -5.34
N ASP A 43 -1.51 -10.45 -4.68
CA ASP A 43 -2.83 -10.57 -5.31
C ASP A 43 -3.08 -9.44 -6.32
N ILE A 44 -2.82 -8.17 -5.95
CA ILE A 44 -2.94 -7.00 -6.85
C ILE A 44 -2.06 -7.18 -8.08
N ILE A 45 -0.79 -7.56 -7.87
CA ILE A 45 0.16 -7.76 -8.98
C ILE A 45 -0.28 -8.92 -9.88
N SER A 46 -0.75 -10.03 -9.30
CA SER A 46 -1.15 -11.22 -10.05
C SER A 46 -2.38 -11.01 -10.92
N GLN A 47 -3.29 -10.13 -10.50
CA GLN A 47 -4.49 -9.75 -11.25
C GLN A 47 -4.20 -8.77 -12.38
N GLY A 48 -2.99 -8.21 -12.43
CA GLY A 48 -2.62 -7.18 -13.40
C GLY A 48 -3.17 -5.79 -13.05
N ASP A 49 -3.56 -5.59 -11.80
CA ASP A 49 -4.05 -4.30 -11.31
C ASP A 49 -2.91 -3.28 -11.13
N ASP A 50 -3.28 -2.00 -11.09
CA ASP A 50 -2.35 -0.89 -10.90
C ASP A 50 -1.93 -0.78 -9.42
N PHE A 51 -0.83 -1.46 -9.05
CA PHE A 51 -0.28 -1.37 -7.70
C PHE A 51 0.02 0.08 -7.26
N PRO A 52 0.74 0.91 -8.04
CA PRO A 52 0.93 2.33 -7.72
C PRO A 52 -0.37 3.14 -7.52
N GLY A 53 -1.43 2.80 -8.26
CA GLY A 53 -2.75 3.45 -8.15
C GLY A 53 -3.67 2.88 -7.06
N THR A 54 -3.30 1.74 -6.46
CA THR A 54 -4.15 1.05 -5.48
C THR A 54 -4.03 1.70 -4.10
N SER A 55 -5.18 2.01 -3.50
CA SER A 55 -5.26 2.52 -2.13
C SER A 55 -5.71 1.43 -1.17
N PHE A 56 -4.92 1.22 -0.12
CA PHE A 56 -5.28 0.32 0.97
C PHE A 56 -6.15 1.08 1.99
N TYR A 57 -7.15 0.42 2.59
CA TYR A 57 -8.03 1.01 3.60
C TYR A 57 -7.91 0.24 4.92
N CYS A 58 -7.96 0.95 6.05
CA CYS A 58 -7.99 0.29 7.34
C CYS A 58 -9.37 -0.35 7.62
N ASN A 59 -9.39 -1.43 8.41
CA ASN A 59 -10.60 -2.15 8.79
C ASN A 59 -11.69 -1.26 9.44
N GLY A 60 -11.30 -0.16 10.09
CA GLY A 60 -12.24 0.80 10.67
C GLY A 60 -13.00 1.60 9.62
N CYS A 61 -12.32 2.02 8.54
CA CYS A 61 -12.92 2.81 7.47
C CYS A 61 -13.65 1.95 6.42
N ILE A 62 -13.26 0.68 6.24
CA ILE A 62 -13.97 -0.27 5.36
C ILE A 62 -15.40 -0.50 5.86
N LYS A 63 -15.57 -0.71 7.18
CA LYS A 63 -16.90 -0.95 7.78
C LYS A 63 -17.86 0.22 7.52
N GLY A 64 -17.36 1.46 7.48
CA GLY A 64 -18.18 2.63 7.13
C GLY A 64 -18.63 2.71 5.65
N LYS A 65 -18.03 1.93 4.73
CA LYS A 65 -18.40 1.90 3.31
C LYS A 65 -19.30 0.72 2.93
N VAL A 66 -19.21 -0.41 3.63
CA VAL A 66 -20.04 -1.59 3.33
C VAL A 66 -21.51 -1.35 3.70
N ASP A 67 -21.78 -0.53 4.72
CA ASP A 67 -23.15 -0.23 5.16
C ASP A 67 -23.93 0.72 4.22
N SER A 68 -23.28 1.33 3.21
CA SER A 68 -23.92 2.31 2.32
C SER A 68 -24.27 1.80 0.92
N ASN A 69 -23.84 0.58 0.53
CA ASN A 69 -24.11 0.03 -0.82
C ASN A 69 -24.93 -1.28 -0.80
N ALA A 70 -25.55 -1.64 0.32
CA ALA A 70 -26.54 -2.71 0.40
C ALA A 70 -27.98 -2.17 0.31
N THR A 71 -28.27 -1.26 -0.62
CA THR A 71 -29.64 -1.02 -1.12
C THR A 71 -29.55 -0.30 -2.47
N THR A 72 -29.68 -1.02 -3.58
CA THR A 72 -30.56 -0.73 -4.74
C THR A 72 -30.41 -1.87 -5.74
#